data_AF-A0A2E0UXE0-F1
#
_entry.id   AF-A0A2E0UXE0-F1
#
_cell.length_a   1.000
_cell.length_b   1.000
_cell.length_c   1.000
_cell.angle_alpha   90.00
_cell.angle_beta   90.00
_cell.angle_gamma   90.00
#
_symmetry.space_group_name_H-M   'P 1'
#
loop_
_entity.id
_entity.type
_entity.pdbx_description
1 polymer ?
#
loop_
_entity_poly.entity_id
_entity_poly.type
_entity_poly.pdbx_seq_one_letter_code
_entity_poly.pdbx_strand_id
1 'polypeptide(L)'
;MKKKVTFFLKQQAGWVVFGKRLLMSLIVLELVACTMAPSSFNQPSPSEPPALPTATAVVPTRLPTATETLVPTPQPSLTPVPTATTRPFDLDQFSTRLYSGVQPYHYVEDTCQYLSNRWGEDKSSPDTVVVPIMYHSVRQAGKEVLDNMSVTEEYFLFTMDYAKKLGFETITSAELAGFLYRNEKIPPRSMILIIDDRRPGVARDNFMPVLEKYDWEVTLAYITGPAAPWEWMELDRMYKTGRIDVQAHGFMHQPDTYFTEFTEPEVIQAEVNGAIPLITEHFGKPPVAFIWPGGNFTPPAIEAVHQAGYQLAFTAYGRGPLFYNWIPLGEQEAKMNDPLMVLPRYWSTSATVNLDEAVAIQKKMTDFTEKNRAEEYRWYAAFCADYPPLINYFEEEFINE
;
A
#
# COMPACT_ATOMS: atom_id res chain seq x y z
N MET A 1 35.60 19.61 -41.01
CA MET A 1 35.02 20.49 -42.05
C MET A 1 33.82 19.81 -42.71
N LYS A 2 32.64 20.36 -42.42
CA LYS A 2 31.30 20.24 -43.03
C LYS A 2 31.08 19.27 -44.22
N LYS A 3 30.19 18.29 -44.03
CA LYS A 3 29.22 17.78 -45.03
C LYS A 3 27.90 17.54 -44.29
N LYS A 4 26.96 18.51 -44.26
CA LYS A 4 25.79 18.65 -45.14
C LYS A 4 25.11 17.31 -45.48
N VAL A 5 24.02 17.03 -44.78
CA VAL A 5 22.90 16.23 -45.27
C VAL A 5 21.64 17.05 -45.01
N THR A 6 20.89 17.32 -46.07
CA THR A 6 19.66 18.11 -46.08
C THR A 6 18.54 17.17 -46.55
N PHE A 7 17.42 17.19 -45.82
CA PHE A 7 16.02 16.92 -46.22
C PHE A 7 15.67 15.68 -47.08
N PHE A 8 14.71 14.89 -46.58
CA PHE A 8 13.47 14.60 -47.33
C PHE A 8 12.31 14.40 -46.34
N LEU A 9 11.23 15.15 -46.54
CA LEU A 9 9.98 15.16 -45.78
C LEU A 9 8.85 15.23 -46.84
N LYS A 10 7.82 14.39 -46.68
CA LYS A 10 6.52 14.26 -47.40
C LYS A 10 6.36 13.02 -48.30
N GLN A 11 5.37 12.19 -47.96
CA GLN A 11 4.10 12.00 -48.71
C GLN A 11 3.14 11.09 -47.91
N GLN A 12 1.93 11.58 -47.56
CA GLN A 12 0.59 11.20 -48.08
C GLN A 12 0.07 9.84 -47.54
N ALA A 13 -1.02 9.74 -46.75
CA ALA A 13 -2.44 10.10 -46.92
C ALA A 13 -3.25 9.16 -47.86
N GLY A 14 -4.27 8.49 -47.29
CA GLY A 14 -5.36 7.73 -47.96
C GLY A 14 -5.78 6.48 -47.16
N TRP A 15 -6.82 6.52 -46.29
CA TRP A 15 -8.29 6.39 -46.49
C TRP A 15 -8.83 4.97 -46.77
N VAL A 16 -9.93 4.63 -46.06
CA VAL A 16 -11.05 3.67 -46.27
C VAL A 16 -11.38 3.02 -44.90
N VAL A 17 -12.36 3.48 -44.10
CA VAL A 17 -13.84 3.40 -44.20
C VAL A 17 -14.40 1.97 -44.21
N PHE A 18 -14.91 1.52 -43.07
CA PHE A 18 -16.04 0.59 -42.86
C PHE A 18 -16.33 0.63 -41.35
N GLY A 19 -17.52 0.79 -40.78
CA GLY A 19 -18.89 0.79 -41.26
C GLY A 19 -19.73 0.43 -40.01
N LYS A 20 -20.46 1.41 -39.47
CA LYS A 20 -21.37 1.25 -38.31
C LYS A 20 -22.39 0.13 -38.55
N ARG A 21 -22.67 -0.68 -37.52
CA ARG A 21 -24.03 -1.19 -37.29
C ARG A 21 -24.42 -1.12 -35.81
N LEU A 22 -25.43 -0.28 -35.62
CA LEU A 22 -26.23 0.00 -34.45
C LEU A 22 -27.28 -1.13 -34.32
N LEU A 23 -27.50 -1.67 -33.13
CA LEU A 23 -28.81 -2.21 -32.77
C LEU A 23 -29.05 -1.98 -31.27
N MET A 24 -29.85 -0.96 -31.01
CA MET A 24 -30.58 -0.80 -29.76
C MET A 24 -31.70 -1.85 -29.70
N SER A 25 -31.86 -2.48 -28.54
CA SER A 25 -33.13 -3.09 -28.14
C SER A 25 -33.57 -2.48 -26.82
N LEU A 26 -34.54 -1.57 -26.93
CA LEU A 26 -35.43 -1.15 -25.86
C LEU A 26 -36.34 -2.32 -25.48
N ILE A 27 -36.39 -2.68 -24.20
CA ILE A 27 -37.55 -3.35 -23.61
C ILE A 27 -38.08 -2.44 -22.50
N VAL A 28 -39.28 -1.92 -22.76
CA VAL A 28 -40.17 -1.27 -21.81
C VAL A 28 -41.02 -2.39 -21.19
N LEU A 29 -41.08 -2.47 -19.86
CA LEU A 29 -42.19 -3.12 -19.18
C LEU A 29 -42.58 -2.33 -17.94
N GLU A 30 -43.89 -2.31 -17.71
CA GLU A 30 -44.66 -1.29 -17.04
C GLU A 30 -44.68 -1.36 -15.50
N LEU A 31 -45.15 -0.24 -14.96
CA LEU A 31 -45.55 0.09 -13.59
C LEU A 31 -46.56 -0.90 -12.98
N VAL A 32 -46.40 -1.21 -11.70
CA VAL A 32 -47.52 -1.36 -10.75
C VAL A 32 -47.15 -0.61 -9.46
N ALA A 33 -47.93 0.42 -9.16
CA ALA A 33 -47.96 1.09 -7.87
C ALA A 33 -49.11 0.49 -7.04
N CYS A 34 -48.88 0.26 -5.73
CA CYS A 34 -49.95 0.35 -4.75
C CYS A 34 -49.40 0.65 -3.34
N THR A 35 -49.69 1.88 -2.95
CA THR A 35 -49.83 2.52 -1.64
C THR A 35 -50.15 1.63 -0.42
N MET A 36 -49.53 1.94 0.73
CA MET A 36 -50.15 2.49 1.98
C MET A 36 -49.39 2.06 3.26
N ALA A 37 -48.99 3.05 4.05
CA ALA A 37 -48.75 2.99 5.50
C ALA A 37 -49.80 3.91 6.18
N PRO A 38 -49.86 4.07 7.52
CA PRO A 38 -49.28 3.31 8.63
C PRO A 38 -50.37 2.91 9.68
N SER A 39 -50.01 2.15 10.71
CA SER A 39 -50.87 2.00 11.90
C SER A 39 -50.06 2.16 13.20
N SER A 40 -50.34 3.28 13.86
CA SER A 40 -49.98 3.64 15.22
C SER A 40 -50.95 3.00 16.21
N PHE A 41 -50.50 2.59 17.39
CA PHE A 41 -51.39 2.41 18.55
C PHE A 41 -50.73 2.85 19.87
N ASN A 42 -51.27 3.98 20.36
CA ASN A 42 -51.69 4.32 21.73
C ASN A 42 -50.76 4.19 22.96
N GLN A 43 -50.53 5.36 23.58
CA GLN A 43 -50.39 5.54 25.03
C GLN A 43 -51.70 5.20 25.78
N PRO A 44 -51.68 5.09 27.13
CA PRO A 44 -51.96 6.28 27.95
C PRO A 44 -51.12 6.41 29.25
N SER A 45 -50.74 7.65 29.57
CA SER A 45 -50.65 8.20 30.94
C SER A 45 -52.00 8.88 31.24
N PRO A 46 -52.46 9.10 32.50
CA PRO A 46 -51.76 9.99 33.46
C PRO A 46 -52.01 9.68 34.97
N SER A 47 -51.25 10.31 35.88
CA SER A 47 -51.77 11.11 37.01
C SER A 47 -50.70 11.48 38.06
N GLU A 48 -50.59 12.79 38.30
CA GLU A 48 -50.08 13.49 39.50
C GLU A 48 -51.29 14.29 40.06
N PRO A 49 -51.25 15.03 41.20
CA PRO A 49 -50.43 15.03 42.43
C PRO A 49 -51.37 14.95 43.69
N PRO A 50 -50.99 15.29 44.96
CA PRO A 50 -50.79 16.70 45.39
C PRO A 50 -49.77 16.95 46.54
N ALA A 51 -49.64 18.24 46.83
CA ALA A 51 -48.68 18.99 47.63
C ALA A 51 -48.68 18.83 49.18
N LEU A 52 -47.50 19.16 49.75
CA LEU A 52 -47.13 19.89 50.99
C LEU A 52 -48.13 20.01 52.17
N PRO A 53 -47.59 20.04 53.40
CA PRO A 53 -47.66 21.32 54.14
C PRO A 53 -46.35 21.76 54.83
N THR A 54 -46.41 23.03 55.22
CA THR A 54 -45.37 23.97 55.66
C THR A 54 -45.05 23.90 57.17
N ALA A 55 -43.82 24.33 57.50
CA ALA A 55 -43.35 25.05 58.70
C ALA A 55 -43.44 24.41 60.10
N THR A 56 -42.28 24.40 60.79
CA THR A 56 -42.18 25.09 62.09
C THR A 56 -40.73 25.47 62.41
N ALA A 57 -40.58 26.69 62.93
CA ALA A 57 -39.33 27.28 63.37
C ALA A 57 -39.00 26.90 64.82
N VAL A 58 -37.71 26.65 65.12
CA VAL A 58 -37.14 26.78 66.48
C VAL A 58 -35.72 27.36 66.36
N VAL A 59 -35.44 28.36 67.20
CA VAL A 59 -34.18 29.12 67.37
C VAL A 59 -33.92 29.12 68.89
N PRO A 60 -32.70 29.35 69.43
CA PRO A 60 -31.36 28.83 69.13
C PRO A 60 -30.73 28.18 70.40
N THR A 61 -29.51 27.64 70.31
CA THR A 61 -28.63 27.50 71.49
C THR A 61 -27.21 27.88 71.10
N ARG A 62 -26.58 28.72 71.93
CA ARG A 62 -25.26 29.35 71.68
C ARG A 62 -24.09 28.53 72.26
N LEU A 63 -22.94 28.78 71.64
CA LEU A 63 -21.52 28.67 72.08
C LEU A 63 -20.81 27.32 71.92
N PRO A 64 -19.46 27.30 71.72
CA PRO A 64 -18.51 28.43 71.70
C PRO A 64 -17.66 28.58 70.42
N THR A 65 -17.10 29.78 70.33
CA THR A 65 -16.06 30.28 69.41
C THR A 65 -14.93 29.29 69.15
N ALA A 66 -14.68 28.98 67.88
CA ALA A 66 -13.46 28.35 67.41
C ALA A 66 -12.67 29.35 66.55
N THR A 67 -11.39 29.50 66.91
CA THR A 67 -10.36 30.34 66.32
C THR A 67 -10.26 30.18 64.80
N GLU A 68 -10.26 31.31 64.07
CA GLU A 68 -9.98 31.33 62.62
C GLU A 68 -8.51 30.99 62.35
N THR A 69 -8.28 29.84 61.72
CA THR A 69 -7.01 29.53 61.06
C THR A 69 -7.03 30.18 59.69
N LEU A 70 -6.08 31.10 59.43
CA LEU A 70 -5.90 31.73 58.12
C LEU A 70 -5.51 30.67 57.08
N VAL A 71 -6.45 30.33 56.20
CA VAL A 71 -6.20 29.55 54.99
C VAL A 71 -5.64 30.50 53.93
N PRO A 72 -4.49 30.24 53.30
CA PRO A 72 -4.02 31.04 52.19
C PRO A 72 -4.97 30.90 50.99
N THR A 73 -5.51 32.04 50.54
CA THR A 73 -6.32 32.17 49.32
C THR A 73 -5.50 31.70 48.11
N PRO A 74 -5.98 30.74 47.29
CA PRO A 74 -5.32 30.40 46.05
C PRO A 74 -5.40 31.61 45.10
N GLN A 75 -4.25 32.17 44.77
CA GLN A 75 -4.11 33.22 43.77
C GLN A 75 -4.47 32.62 42.39
N PRO A 76 -5.40 33.22 41.62
CA PRO A 76 -5.71 32.72 40.29
C PRO A 76 -4.48 32.86 39.39
N SER A 77 -3.95 31.74 38.91
CA SER A 77 -2.95 31.71 37.85
C SER A 77 -3.61 32.24 36.57
N LEU A 78 -3.09 33.34 36.04
CA LEU A 78 -3.52 33.95 34.77
C LEU A 78 -2.91 33.26 33.54
N THR A 79 -2.35 32.06 33.71
CA THR A 79 -1.89 31.27 32.58
C THR A 79 -3.06 30.41 32.13
N PRO A 80 -3.67 30.66 30.95
CA PRO A 80 -4.64 29.71 30.41
C PRO A 80 -3.89 28.39 30.20
N VAL A 81 -4.13 27.42 31.08
CA VAL A 81 -3.81 26.02 30.80
C VAL A 81 -4.61 25.70 29.54
N PRO A 82 -3.98 25.32 28.41
CA PRO A 82 -4.73 24.95 27.22
C PRO A 82 -5.72 23.87 27.63
N THR A 83 -7.02 24.19 27.52
CA THR A 83 -8.09 23.23 27.75
C THR A 83 -7.79 22.04 26.85
N ALA A 84 -7.44 20.90 27.45
CA ALA A 84 -7.21 19.67 26.71
C ALA A 84 -8.43 19.46 25.79
N THR A 85 -8.19 19.52 24.48
CA THR A 85 -9.25 19.31 23.50
C THR A 85 -9.74 17.89 23.72
N THR A 86 -10.94 17.71 24.25
CA THR A 86 -11.47 16.39 24.60
C THR A 86 -11.88 15.56 23.37
N ARG A 87 -11.72 16.11 22.16
CA ARG A 87 -12.00 15.43 20.90
C ARG A 87 -10.76 15.46 20.01
N PRO A 88 -10.40 14.33 19.37
CA PRO A 88 -9.41 14.30 18.32
C PRO A 88 -9.73 15.30 17.21
N PHE A 89 -8.70 15.95 16.68
CA PHE A 89 -8.77 16.80 15.49
C PHE A 89 -8.14 16.08 14.29
N ASP A 90 -8.50 16.48 13.08
CA ASP A 90 -7.97 15.86 11.87
C ASP A 90 -6.51 16.26 11.64
N LEU A 91 -5.67 15.28 11.33
CA LEU A 91 -4.28 15.50 10.93
C LEU A 91 -4.18 15.73 9.42
N ASP A 92 -3.26 16.60 9.02
CA ASP A 92 -2.91 16.80 7.61
C ASP A 92 -2.51 15.45 6.97
N GLN A 93 -2.91 15.23 5.73
CA GLN A 93 -2.58 14.03 4.97
C GLN A 93 -1.62 14.37 3.83
N PHE A 94 -0.63 13.51 3.60
CA PHE A 94 0.32 13.71 2.50
C PHE A 94 -0.38 13.60 1.15
N SER A 95 -0.16 14.62 0.31
CA SER A 95 -0.62 14.62 -1.06
C SER A 95 0.48 15.05 -2.02
N THR A 96 0.47 14.47 -3.21
CA THR A 96 1.35 14.85 -4.33
C THR A 96 0.57 14.70 -5.62
N ARG A 97 1.08 15.33 -6.69
CA ARG A 97 0.55 15.10 -8.03
C ARG A 97 0.85 13.67 -8.45
N LEU A 98 -0.20 12.93 -8.79
CA LEU A 98 -0.15 11.59 -9.37
C LEU A 98 -0.71 11.60 -10.80
N TYR A 99 -0.63 10.45 -11.46
CA TYR A 99 -1.28 10.22 -12.75
C TYR A 99 -2.79 10.48 -12.68
N SER A 100 -3.38 10.86 -13.82
CA SER A 100 -4.83 11.10 -13.90
C SER A 100 -5.60 9.85 -13.48
N GLY A 101 -6.58 10.02 -12.58
CA GLY A 101 -7.39 8.92 -12.06
C GLY A 101 -6.70 8.03 -11.01
N VAL A 102 -5.52 8.43 -10.53
CA VAL A 102 -4.82 7.77 -9.42
C VAL A 102 -4.94 8.61 -8.16
N GLN A 103 -5.28 7.98 -7.04
CA GLN A 103 -5.38 8.61 -5.72
C GLN A 103 -4.63 7.76 -4.69
N PRO A 104 -4.10 8.37 -3.62
CA PRO A 104 -3.52 7.61 -2.52
C PRO A 104 -4.60 6.98 -1.63
N TYR A 105 -4.34 5.77 -1.18
CA TYR A 105 -5.16 5.02 -0.24
C TYR A 105 -4.38 4.68 1.02
N HIS A 106 -5.04 4.84 2.16
CA HIS A 106 -4.57 4.47 3.48
C HIS A 106 -5.33 3.22 3.92
N TYR A 107 -4.66 2.30 4.60
CA TYR A 107 -5.20 0.99 5.00
C TYR A 107 -5.08 0.70 6.50
N VAL A 108 -4.46 1.59 7.28
CA VAL A 108 -4.47 1.56 8.74
C VAL A 108 -5.55 2.51 9.24
N GLU A 109 -6.62 1.96 9.79
CA GLU A 109 -7.79 2.74 10.26
C GLU A 109 -7.53 3.44 11.60
N ASP A 110 -6.83 2.77 12.53
CA ASP A 110 -6.50 3.35 13.83
C ASP A 110 -5.34 4.35 13.70
N THR A 111 -5.65 5.63 13.91
CA THR A 111 -4.66 6.71 13.85
C THR A 111 -3.55 6.55 14.90
N CYS A 112 -3.86 6.03 16.09
CA CYS A 112 -2.85 5.77 17.11
C CYS A 112 -1.91 4.64 16.68
N GLN A 113 -2.45 3.56 16.10
CA GLN A 113 -1.63 2.50 15.52
C GLN A 113 -0.73 3.02 14.40
N TYR A 114 -1.30 3.84 13.50
CA TYR A 114 -0.56 4.46 12.40
C TYR A 114 0.60 5.31 12.92
N LEU A 115 0.35 6.24 13.85
CA LEU A 115 1.37 7.13 14.39
C LEU A 115 2.42 6.39 15.24
N SER A 116 2.00 5.39 16.01
CA SER A 116 2.90 4.50 16.77
C SER A 116 3.89 3.80 15.82
N ASN A 117 3.39 3.21 14.73
CA ASN A 117 4.24 2.59 13.72
C ASN A 117 5.02 3.59 12.86
N ARG A 118 4.51 4.80 12.63
CA ARG A 118 5.19 5.84 11.83
C ARG A 118 6.40 6.42 12.57
N TRP A 119 6.32 6.57 13.88
CA TRP A 119 7.32 7.29 14.69
C TRP A 119 8.09 6.43 15.69
N GLY A 120 7.78 5.12 15.78
CA GLY A 120 8.49 4.20 16.68
C GLY A 120 9.99 4.08 16.36
N GLU A 121 10.80 3.79 17.39
CA GLU A 121 12.27 3.74 17.30
C GLU A 121 12.79 2.62 16.39
N ASP A 122 12.06 1.50 16.33
CA ASP A 122 12.37 0.31 15.54
C ASP A 122 11.72 0.31 14.15
N LYS A 123 11.22 1.47 13.71
CA LYS A 123 10.45 1.62 12.47
C LYS A 123 11.26 2.24 11.34
N SER A 124 10.79 2.03 10.11
CA SER A 124 11.30 2.74 8.94
C SER A 124 10.98 4.23 9.03
N SER A 125 11.83 5.07 8.44
CA SER A 125 11.58 6.52 8.43
C SER A 125 10.28 6.81 7.68
N PRO A 126 9.52 7.86 8.06
CA PRO A 126 8.22 8.13 7.44
C PRO A 126 8.27 8.48 5.94
N ASP A 127 9.46 8.82 5.42
CA ASP A 127 9.77 9.04 4.02
C ASP A 127 10.44 7.85 3.34
N THR A 128 10.44 6.67 3.97
CA THR A 128 10.90 5.43 3.34
C THR A 128 10.00 5.09 2.15
N VAL A 129 10.61 4.98 0.97
CA VAL A 129 9.92 4.76 -0.30
C VAL A 129 10.24 3.38 -0.86
N VAL A 130 9.23 2.68 -1.39
CA VAL A 130 9.41 1.42 -2.10
C VAL A 130 8.98 1.54 -3.56
N VAL A 131 9.80 1.04 -4.48
CA VAL A 131 9.50 1.01 -5.93
C VAL A 131 9.40 -0.43 -6.43
N PRO A 132 8.20 -0.96 -6.66
CA PRO A 132 8.03 -2.25 -7.32
C PRO A 132 8.24 -2.17 -8.83
N ILE A 133 9.13 -3.01 -9.38
CA ILE A 133 9.48 -3.04 -10.80
C ILE A 133 9.34 -4.45 -11.34
N MET A 134 8.57 -4.57 -12.43
CA MET A 134 8.27 -5.82 -13.11
C MET A 134 9.12 -6.00 -14.38
N TYR A 135 9.82 -7.13 -14.45
CA TYR A 135 10.59 -7.60 -15.59
C TYR A 135 9.97 -8.88 -16.14
N HIS A 136 9.96 -9.05 -17.46
CA HIS A 136 9.61 -10.34 -18.09
C HIS A 136 10.81 -10.95 -18.79
N SER A 137 11.59 -10.11 -19.49
CA SER A 137 12.71 -10.58 -20.30
C SER A 137 13.78 -9.50 -20.45
N VAL A 138 15.04 -9.93 -20.46
CA VAL A 138 16.19 -9.10 -20.82
C VAL A 138 16.81 -9.71 -22.07
N ARG A 139 16.80 -8.97 -23.18
CA ARG A 139 17.36 -9.43 -24.45
C ARG A 139 18.88 -9.29 -24.41
N GLN A 140 19.58 -10.35 -24.79
CA GLN A 140 21.04 -10.39 -24.92
C GLN A 140 21.55 -9.20 -25.75
N ALA A 141 22.73 -8.70 -25.41
CA ALA A 141 23.40 -7.61 -26.11
C ALA A 141 23.37 -7.79 -27.65
N GLY A 142 23.01 -6.70 -28.33
CA GLY A 142 22.92 -6.66 -29.80
C GLY A 142 21.66 -7.27 -30.41
N LYS A 143 20.76 -7.86 -29.62
CA LYS A 143 19.44 -8.30 -30.10
C LYS A 143 18.41 -7.19 -29.99
N GLU A 144 17.57 -7.05 -31.01
CA GLU A 144 16.46 -6.09 -31.01
C GLU A 144 15.36 -6.49 -30.02
N VAL A 145 14.73 -5.48 -29.42
CA VAL A 145 13.50 -5.63 -28.63
C VAL A 145 12.32 -5.39 -29.58
N LEU A 146 11.50 -6.42 -29.76
CA LEU A 146 10.36 -6.41 -30.70
C LEU A 146 9.00 -6.41 -30.00
N ASP A 147 9.00 -6.40 -28.66
CA ASP A 147 7.82 -6.42 -27.81
C ASP A 147 7.90 -5.30 -26.77
N ASN A 148 6.81 -5.07 -26.03
CA ASN A 148 6.72 -4.02 -25.01
C ASN A 148 7.02 -4.51 -23.59
N MET A 149 7.48 -5.76 -23.42
CA MET A 149 7.69 -6.40 -22.11
C MET A 149 9.17 -6.70 -21.85
N SER A 150 9.99 -6.69 -22.90
CA SER A 150 11.43 -6.91 -22.83
C SER A 150 12.20 -5.59 -22.77
N VAL A 151 13.36 -5.63 -22.13
CA VAL A 151 14.37 -4.58 -22.22
C VAL A 151 15.66 -5.12 -22.84
N THR A 152 16.53 -4.25 -23.32
CA THR A 152 17.89 -4.65 -23.71
C THR A 152 18.74 -4.89 -22.46
N GLU A 153 19.74 -5.76 -22.57
CA GLU A 153 20.75 -5.96 -21.53
C GLU A 153 21.47 -4.66 -21.14
N GLU A 154 21.78 -3.80 -22.11
CA GLU A 154 22.38 -2.48 -21.86
C GLU A 154 21.48 -1.61 -20.99
N TYR A 155 20.18 -1.52 -21.31
CA TYR A 155 19.24 -0.74 -20.53
C TYR A 155 19.00 -1.34 -19.14
N PHE A 156 18.95 -2.67 -19.04
CA PHE A 156 18.86 -3.37 -17.76
C PHE A 156 20.05 -3.02 -16.85
N LEU A 157 21.29 -3.21 -17.33
CA LEU A 157 22.50 -2.89 -16.57
C LEU A 157 22.57 -1.40 -16.21
N PHE A 158 22.21 -0.52 -17.14
CA PHE A 158 22.10 0.91 -16.86
C PHE A 158 21.10 1.20 -15.75
N THR A 159 19.93 0.57 -15.77
CA THR A 159 18.89 0.74 -14.75
C THR A 159 19.38 0.31 -13.38
N MET A 160 20.07 -0.83 -13.27
CA MET A 160 20.62 -1.35 -12.01
C MET A 160 21.70 -0.40 -11.44
N ASP A 161 22.64 0.03 -12.28
CA ASP A 161 23.68 1.00 -11.88
C ASP A 161 23.08 2.34 -11.48
N TYR A 162 22.03 2.77 -12.18
CA TYR A 162 21.33 4.03 -11.90
C TYR A 162 20.56 3.96 -10.58
N ALA A 163 19.83 2.88 -10.32
CA ALA A 163 19.16 2.63 -9.06
C ALA A 163 20.16 2.67 -7.89
N LYS A 164 21.33 2.00 -8.01
CA LYS A 164 22.36 2.04 -6.97
C LYS A 164 22.90 3.46 -6.74
N LYS A 165 23.11 4.25 -7.81
CA LYS A 165 23.54 5.67 -7.70
C LYS A 165 22.50 6.55 -7.01
N LEU A 166 21.21 6.28 -7.21
CA LEU A 166 20.13 6.95 -6.50
C LEU A 166 20.00 6.48 -5.04
N GLY A 167 20.77 5.46 -4.63
CA GLY A 167 20.75 4.91 -3.27
C GLY A 167 19.67 3.87 -3.03
N PHE A 168 19.10 3.28 -4.10
CA PHE A 168 18.15 2.18 -3.95
C PHE A 168 18.84 0.88 -3.56
N GLU A 169 18.14 0.07 -2.75
CA GLU A 169 18.49 -1.29 -2.41
C GLU A 169 17.27 -2.20 -2.58
N THR A 170 17.50 -3.47 -2.86
CA THR A 170 16.40 -4.43 -3.01
C THR A 170 15.89 -4.93 -1.67
N ILE A 171 14.61 -5.25 -1.60
CA ILE A 171 13.98 -5.96 -0.48
C ILE A 171 13.20 -7.18 -0.98
N THR A 172 13.03 -8.17 -0.12
CA THR A 172 12.18 -9.35 -0.34
C THR A 172 10.69 -9.03 -0.17
N SER A 173 9.83 -9.93 -0.65
CA SER A 173 8.39 -9.82 -0.41
C SER A 173 8.01 -9.89 1.07
N ALA A 174 8.79 -10.61 1.88
CA ALA A 174 8.57 -10.70 3.32
C ALA A 174 8.91 -9.40 4.05
N GLU A 175 10.02 -8.75 3.69
CA GLU A 175 10.40 -7.43 4.21
C GLU A 175 9.40 -6.37 3.79
N LEU A 176 8.92 -6.40 2.54
CA LEU A 176 7.85 -5.52 2.10
C LEU A 176 6.55 -5.74 2.90
N ALA A 177 6.19 -6.98 3.20
CA ALA A 177 5.03 -7.27 4.03
C ALA A 177 5.23 -6.72 5.46
N GLY A 178 6.40 -6.92 6.06
CA GLY A 178 6.77 -6.34 7.34
C GLY A 178 6.68 -4.81 7.36
N PHE A 179 7.20 -4.16 6.32
CA PHE A 179 7.09 -2.72 6.12
C PHE A 179 5.64 -2.27 6.00
N LEU A 180 4.85 -2.86 5.10
CA LEU A 180 3.47 -2.41 4.88
C LEU A 180 2.56 -2.68 6.08
N TYR A 181 2.68 -3.80 6.79
CA TYR A 181 1.82 -4.10 7.94
C TYR A 181 2.26 -3.43 9.25
N ARG A 182 3.56 -3.27 9.46
CA ARG A 182 4.12 -2.91 10.78
C ARG A 182 5.17 -1.80 10.73
N ASN A 183 5.40 -1.20 9.56
CA ASN A 183 6.47 -0.24 9.29
C ASN A 183 7.85 -0.74 9.74
N GLU A 184 8.12 -2.04 9.58
CA GLU A 184 9.43 -2.62 9.90
C GLU A 184 10.55 -1.92 9.12
N LYS A 185 11.76 -1.90 9.71
CA LYS A 185 12.93 -1.26 9.12
C LYS A 185 13.33 -1.91 7.79
N ILE A 186 13.35 -1.10 6.74
CA ILE A 186 13.92 -1.40 5.43
C ILE A 186 14.80 -0.21 4.99
N PRO A 187 15.64 -0.36 3.94
CA PRO A 187 16.40 0.75 3.40
C PRO A 187 15.50 1.95 3.00
N PRO A 188 15.89 3.21 3.26
CA PRO A 188 15.04 4.38 2.98
C PRO A 188 14.60 4.52 1.53
N ARG A 189 15.40 4.03 0.59
CA ARG A 189 15.05 3.87 -0.82
C ARG A 189 15.11 2.39 -1.14
N SER A 190 13.96 1.75 -1.12
CA SER A 190 13.84 0.33 -1.39
C SER A 190 13.22 0.09 -2.77
N MET A 191 13.56 -1.04 -3.38
CA MET A 191 12.90 -1.53 -4.58
C MET A 191 12.61 -3.01 -4.44
N ILE A 192 11.50 -3.47 -5.01
CA ILE A 192 11.26 -4.89 -5.18
C ILE A 192 11.33 -5.19 -6.68
N LEU A 193 12.33 -5.95 -7.07
CA LEU A 193 12.52 -6.38 -8.45
C LEU A 193 11.79 -7.71 -8.61
N ILE A 194 10.80 -7.75 -9.50
CA ILE A 194 9.96 -8.93 -9.71
C ILE A 194 10.14 -9.39 -11.14
N ILE A 195 10.57 -10.65 -11.32
CA ILE A 195 10.60 -11.30 -12.63
C ILE A 195 9.31 -12.11 -12.77
N ASP A 196 8.44 -11.66 -13.65
CA ASP A 196 7.21 -12.34 -14.04
C ASP A 196 7.50 -13.44 -15.05
N ASP A 197 6.55 -14.36 -15.16
CA ASP A 197 6.63 -15.62 -15.88
C ASP A 197 7.68 -16.60 -15.32
N ARG A 198 7.54 -17.85 -15.77
CA ARG A 198 8.47 -18.96 -15.56
C ARG A 198 9.81 -18.74 -16.31
N ARG A 199 10.65 -17.82 -15.82
CA ARG A 199 11.86 -17.30 -16.50
C ARG A 199 13.18 -17.54 -15.74
N PRO A 200 13.52 -18.79 -15.36
CA PRO A 200 14.76 -19.06 -14.62
C PRO A 200 16.02 -18.62 -15.38
N GLY A 201 16.00 -18.63 -16.71
CA GLY A 201 17.12 -18.15 -17.53
C GLY A 201 17.39 -16.65 -17.39
N VAL A 202 16.35 -15.81 -17.30
CA VAL A 202 16.53 -14.35 -17.10
C VAL A 202 17.13 -14.08 -15.73
N ALA A 203 16.61 -14.77 -14.70
CA ALA A 203 17.16 -14.69 -13.35
C ALA A 203 18.65 -15.07 -13.34
N ARG A 204 18.99 -16.23 -13.89
CA ARG A 204 20.36 -16.77 -13.93
C ARG A 204 21.33 -15.91 -14.74
N ASP A 205 20.96 -15.58 -15.98
CA ASP A 205 21.90 -15.00 -16.95
C ASP A 205 22.04 -13.48 -16.79
N ASN A 206 20.98 -12.79 -16.35
CA ASN A 206 20.97 -11.33 -16.26
C ASN A 206 20.99 -10.82 -14.82
N PHE A 207 20.15 -11.36 -13.94
CA PHE A 207 20.03 -10.83 -12.58
C PHE A 207 21.16 -11.29 -11.67
N MET A 208 21.46 -12.59 -11.60
CA MET A 208 22.47 -13.13 -10.67
C MET A 208 23.81 -12.35 -10.67
N PRO A 209 24.41 -11.97 -11.83
CA PRO A 209 25.64 -11.18 -11.84
C PRO A 209 25.50 -9.80 -11.16
N VAL A 210 24.34 -9.16 -11.29
CA VAL A 210 24.05 -7.86 -10.65
C VAL A 210 23.76 -8.05 -9.16
N LEU A 211 22.97 -9.07 -8.83
CA LEU A 211 22.59 -9.40 -7.45
C LEU A 211 23.82 -9.70 -6.60
N GLU A 212 24.78 -10.47 -7.14
CA GLU A 212 26.06 -10.74 -6.50
C GLU A 212 26.92 -9.48 -6.34
N LYS A 213 26.97 -8.63 -7.39
CA LYS A 213 27.75 -7.38 -7.38
C LYS A 213 27.25 -6.38 -6.33
N TYR A 214 25.94 -6.28 -6.13
CA TYR A 214 25.32 -5.27 -5.27
C TYR A 214 24.80 -5.78 -3.93
N ASP A 215 24.93 -7.07 -3.65
CA ASP A 215 24.33 -7.72 -2.48
C ASP A 215 22.81 -7.49 -2.47
N TRP A 216 22.20 -7.71 -3.63
CA TRP A 216 20.78 -7.49 -3.88
C TRP A 216 20.04 -8.81 -4.05
N GLU A 217 18.72 -8.77 -3.98
CA GLU A 217 17.83 -9.90 -4.15
C GLU A 217 16.81 -9.63 -5.26
N VAL A 218 16.21 -10.68 -5.80
CA VAL A 218 15.12 -10.58 -6.77
C VAL A 218 13.99 -11.54 -6.40
N THR A 219 12.77 -11.08 -6.59
CA THR A 219 11.56 -11.90 -6.45
C THR A 219 11.23 -12.56 -7.80
N LEU A 220 11.07 -13.87 -7.82
CA LEU A 220 10.54 -14.63 -8.95
C LEU A 220 9.05 -14.88 -8.72
N ALA A 221 8.22 -14.29 -9.56
CA ALA A 221 6.80 -14.61 -9.64
C ALA A 221 6.65 -15.87 -10.50
N TYR A 222 6.70 -17.03 -9.87
CA TYR A 222 6.88 -18.30 -10.54
C TYR A 222 5.54 -19.02 -10.80
N ILE A 223 5.36 -19.45 -12.05
CA ILE A 223 4.23 -20.31 -12.47
C ILE A 223 4.62 -21.75 -12.15
N THR A 224 3.93 -22.35 -11.18
CA THR A 224 4.36 -23.60 -10.51
C THR A 224 3.84 -24.89 -11.15
N GLY A 225 2.80 -24.81 -11.98
CA GLY A 225 2.21 -25.92 -12.73
C GLY A 225 3.24 -26.66 -13.59
N PRO A 226 2.87 -27.84 -14.14
CA PRO A 226 3.77 -28.96 -14.44
C PRO A 226 5.19 -28.52 -14.80
N ALA A 227 6.06 -28.59 -13.79
CA ALA A 227 7.39 -28.06 -13.89
C ALA A 227 8.46 -29.11 -14.16
N ALA A 228 9.33 -28.83 -15.14
CA ALA A 228 10.40 -29.74 -15.49
C ALA A 228 11.42 -29.80 -14.34
N PRO A 229 11.94 -31.00 -13.99
CA PRO A 229 12.86 -31.14 -12.86
C PRO A 229 14.09 -30.23 -12.91
N TRP A 230 14.61 -29.95 -14.12
CA TRP A 230 15.76 -29.08 -14.29
C TRP A 230 15.49 -27.62 -13.89
N GLU A 231 14.24 -27.16 -13.96
CA GLU A 231 13.87 -25.79 -13.59
C GLU A 231 13.90 -25.63 -12.08
N TRP A 232 13.33 -26.59 -11.36
CA TRP A 232 13.45 -26.64 -9.90
C TRP A 232 14.91 -26.76 -9.44
N MET A 233 15.71 -27.61 -10.09
CA MET A 233 17.14 -27.69 -9.79
C MET A 233 17.89 -26.36 -10.01
N GLU A 234 17.49 -25.58 -11.01
CA GLU A 234 18.06 -24.26 -11.27
C GLU A 234 17.64 -23.25 -10.21
N LEU A 235 16.35 -23.21 -9.87
CA LEU A 235 15.83 -22.36 -8.80
C LEU A 235 16.46 -22.69 -7.45
N ASP A 236 16.57 -23.98 -7.08
CA ASP A 236 17.21 -24.42 -5.85
C ASP A 236 18.69 -23.98 -5.79
N ARG A 237 19.39 -23.99 -6.93
CA ARG A 237 20.78 -23.52 -7.02
C ARG A 237 20.87 -22.03 -6.76
N MET A 238 20.02 -21.23 -7.41
CA MET A 238 20.03 -19.78 -7.21
C MET A 238 19.53 -19.40 -5.81
N TYR A 239 18.51 -20.08 -5.28
CA TYR A 239 17.97 -19.88 -3.94
C TYR A 239 19.04 -20.05 -2.85
N LYS A 240 19.91 -21.06 -2.98
CA LYS A 240 21.03 -21.30 -2.04
C LYS A 240 22.05 -20.16 -1.95
N THR A 241 22.05 -19.22 -2.90
CA THR A 241 22.90 -18.03 -2.83
C THR A 241 22.37 -16.97 -1.86
N GLY A 242 21.10 -17.09 -1.41
CA GLY A 242 20.44 -16.06 -0.60
C GLY A 242 20.10 -14.81 -1.41
N ARG A 243 19.80 -14.96 -2.70
CA ARG A 243 19.51 -13.85 -3.64
C ARG A 243 18.13 -13.94 -4.28
N ILE A 244 17.45 -15.08 -4.11
CA ILE A 244 16.18 -15.36 -4.76
C ILE A 244 15.10 -15.48 -3.72
N ASP A 245 14.06 -14.67 -3.89
CA ASP A 245 12.77 -14.78 -3.23
C ASP A 245 11.78 -15.39 -4.22
N VAL A 246 11.10 -16.50 -3.89
CA VAL A 246 10.16 -17.17 -4.83
C VAL A 246 8.73 -17.02 -4.34
N GLN A 247 7.88 -16.45 -5.19
CA GLN A 247 6.49 -16.11 -4.90
C GLN A 247 5.55 -16.66 -5.97
N ALA A 248 4.25 -16.64 -5.71
CA ALA A 248 3.28 -17.28 -6.58
C ALA A 248 2.87 -16.37 -7.74
N HIS A 249 2.79 -16.95 -8.94
CA HIS A 249 2.20 -16.32 -10.13
C HIS A 249 1.14 -17.22 -10.75
N GLY A 250 0.29 -17.78 -9.89
CA GLY A 250 -0.65 -18.85 -10.25
C GLY A 250 -0.01 -20.24 -10.36
N PHE A 251 -0.85 -21.20 -10.71
CA PHE A 251 -0.46 -22.60 -10.94
C PHE A 251 -0.24 -22.84 -12.43
N MET A 252 -1.27 -22.74 -13.28
CA MET A 252 -1.15 -23.02 -14.71
C MET A 252 -0.87 -21.78 -15.55
N HIS A 253 -1.38 -20.62 -15.14
CA HIS A 253 -1.25 -19.33 -15.84
C HIS A 253 -1.55 -19.45 -17.35
N GLN A 254 -2.67 -20.08 -17.69
CA GLN A 254 -3.22 -20.17 -19.04
C GLN A 254 -4.30 -19.09 -19.27
N PRO A 255 -4.60 -18.69 -20.52
CA PRO A 255 -5.60 -17.66 -20.79
C PRO A 255 -7.00 -17.94 -20.21
N ASP A 256 -7.39 -19.21 -20.08
CA ASP A 256 -8.64 -19.68 -19.49
C ASP A 256 -8.62 -19.73 -17.95
N THR A 257 -7.46 -19.50 -17.33
CA THR A 257 -7.26 -19.46 -15.87
C THR A 257 -7.04 -18.05 -15.32
N TYR A 258 -7.09 -17.02 -16.18
CA TYR A 258 -7.02 -15.63 -15.72
C TYR A 258 -8.22 -15.28 -14.85
N PHE A 259 -8.01 -14.41 -13.87
CA PHE A 259 -9.04 -14.02 -12.90
C PHE A 259 -9.98 -12.96 -13.51
N THR A 260 -11.07 -13.43 -14.11
CA THR A 260 -12.13 -12.61 -14.70
C THR A 260 -13.45 -12.84 -13.97
N GLU A 261 -14.47 -12.03 -14.26
CA GLU A 261 -15.82 -12.24 -13.74
C GLU A 261 -16.47 -13.56 -14.17
N PHE A 262 -15.90 -14.23 -15.18
CA PHE A 262 -16.37 -15.51 -15.72
C PHE A 262 -15.56 -16.71 -15.26
N THR A 263 -14.53 -16.49 -14.44
CA THR A 263 -13.64 -17.56 -13.99
C THR A 263 -14.33 -18.37 -12.89
N GLU A 264 -14.46 -19.67 -13.11
CA GLU A 264 -15.13 -20.56 -12.16
C GLU A 264 -14.39 -20.61 -10.81
N PRO A 265 -15.10 -20.65 -9.67
CA PRO A 265 -14.49 -20.67 -8.35
C PRO A 265 -13.44 -21.78 -8.16
N GLU A 266 -13.66 -22.97 -8.74
CA GLU A 266 -12.71 -24.08 -8.66
C GLU A 266 -11.40 -23.78 -9.38
N VAL A 267 -11.44 -23.04 -10.50
CA VAL A 267 -10.25 -22.60 -11.23
C VAL A 267 -9.49 -21.58 -10.41
N ILE A 268 -10.20 -20.62 -9.80
CA ILE A 268 -9.60 -19.63 -8.89
C ILE A 268 -8.86 -20.35 -7.75
N GLN A 269 -9.53 -21.29 -7.09
CA GLN A 269 -8.95 -22.04 -5.98
C GLN A 269 -7.75 -22.89 -6.42
N ALA A 270 -7.81 -23.51 -7.59
CA ALA A 270 -6.70 -24.30 -8.12
C ALA A 270 -5.47 -23.42 -8.45
N GLU A 271 -5.67 -22.27 -9.09
CA GLU A 271 -4.58 -21.34 -9.42
C GLU A 271 -3.92 -20.74 -8.17
N VAL A 272 -4.72 -20.40 -7.16
CA VAL A 272 -4.22 -19.77 -5.93
C VAL A 272 -3.52 -20.78 -5.01
N ASN A 273 -4.16 -21.94 -4.77
CA ASN A 273 -3.64 -22.93 -3.79
C ASN A 273 -2.61 -23.88 -4.39
N GLY A 274 -2.64 -24.13 -5.71
CA GLY A 274 -1.77 -25.11 -6.35
C GLY A 274 -0.28 -24.77 -6.25
N ALA A 275 0.05 -23.48 -6.17
CA ALA A 275 1.43 -23.00 -6.07
C ALA A 275 2.07 -23.22 -4.69
N ILE A 276 1.28 -23.16 -3.62
CA ILE A 276 1.74 -23.17 -2.24
C ILE A 276 2.56 -24.43 -1.89
N PRO A 277 2.07 -25.66 -2.09
CA PRO A 277 2.80 -26.86 -1.67
C PRO A 277 4.14 -26.99 -2.40
N LEU A 278 4.21 -26.65 -3.69
CA LEU A 278 5.44 -26.76 -4.49
C LEU A 278 6.49 -25.74 -4.07
N ILE A 279 6.11 -24.48 -3.87
CA ILE A 279 7.03 -23.45 -3.35
C ILE A 279 7.49 -23.83 -1.93
N THR A 280 6.57 -24.31 -1.08
CA THR A 280 6.90 -24.71 0.29
C THR A 280 7.87 -25.90 0.34
N GLU A 281 7.66 -26.90 -0.53
CA GLU A 281 8.52 -28.09 -0.60
C GLU A 281 9.96 -27.73 -0.99
N HIS A 282 10.14 -26.85 -1.99
CA HIS A 282 11.47 -26.46 -2.48
C HIS A 282 12.19 -25.45 -1.60
N PHE A 283 11.47 -24.45 -1.06
CA PHE A 283 12.10 -23.30 -0.39
C PHE A 283 11.82 -23.25 1.13
N GLY A 284 11.10 -24.24 1.67
CA GLY A 284 10.87 -24.42 3.10
C GLY A 284 9.90 -23.42 3.73
N LYS A 285 9.30 -22.52 2.93
CA LYS A 285 8.34 -21.51 3.38
C LYS A 285 7.23 -21.33 2.34
N PRO A 286 5.97 -21.12 2.76
CA PRO A 286 4.91 -20.77 1.82
C PRO A 286 5.17 -19.37 1.22
N PRO A 287 4.69 -19.12 -0.01
CA PRO A 287 4.74 -17.79 -0.59
C PRO A 287 3.88 -16.82 0.25
N VAL A 288 4.33 -15.58 0.35
CA VAL A 288 3.63 -14.49 1.06
C VAL A 288 3.06 -13.45 0.09
N ALA A 289 3.50 -13.45 -1.16
CA ALA A 289 3.00 -12.57 -2.20
C ALA A 289 2.39 -13.37 -3.36
N PHE A 290 1.29 -12.84 -3.89
CA PHE A 290 0.64 -13.34 -5.09
C PHE A 290 0.74 -12.30 -6.20
N ILE A 291 1.31 -12.66 -7.34
CA ILE A 291 1.42 -11.76 -8.48
C ILE A 291 0.29 -12.11 -9.45
N TRP A 292 -0.60 -11.17 -9.72
CA TRP A 292 -1.78 -11.40 -10.56
C TRP A 292 -1.38 -11.71 -12.02
N PRO A 293 -1.66 -12.92 -12.54
CA PRO A 293 -1.56 -13.25 -13.96
C PRO A 293 -2.24 -12.21 -14.84
N GLY A 294 -1.50 -11.63 -15.79
CA GLY A 294 -2.03 -10.56 -16.66
C GLY A 294 -2.42 -9.25 -15.94
N GLY A 295 -2.17 -9.14 -14.62
CA GLY A 295 -2.68 -8.07 -13.78
C GLY A 295 -4.17 -8.15 -13.48
N ASN A 296 -4.81 -9.29 -13.78
CA ASN A 296 -6.23 -9.50 -13.59
C ASN A 296 -6.54 -9.96 -12.16
N PHE A 297 -7.52 -9.30 -11.54
CA PHE A 297 -8.01 -9.62 -10.20
C PHE A 297 -9.52 -9.42 -10.16
N THR A 298 -10.19 -10.18 -9.29
CA THR A 298 -11.62 -10.05 -9.00
C THR A 298 -11.86 -10.21 -7.51
N PRO A 299 -13.00 -9.75 -6.96
CA PRO A 299 -13.30 -9.94 -5.54
C PRO A 299 -13.25 -11.42 -5.09
N PRO A 300 -13.80 -12.40 -5.85
CA PRO A 300 -13.65 -13.81 -5.48
C PRO A 300 -12.20 -14.30 -5.47
N ALA A 301 -11.35 -13.79 -6.38
CA ALA A 301 -9.95 -14.17 -6.43
C ALA A 301 -9.15 -13.56 -5.26
N ILE A 302 -9.42 -12.31 -4.91
CA ILE A 302 -8.83 -11.65 -3.74
C ILE A 302 -9.17 -12.42 -2.46
N GLU A 303 -10.44 -12.80 -2.30
CA GLU A 303 -10.88 -13.61 -1.14
C GLU A 303 -10.13 -14.96 -1.09
N ALA A 304 -9.97 -15.64 -2.24
CA ALA A 304 -9.21 -16.89 -2.30
C ALA A 304 -7.73 -16.69 -1.91
N VAL A 305 -7.09 -15.60 -2.36
CA VAL A 305 -5.71 -15.25 -2.02
C VAL A 305 -5.56 -14.99 -0.51
N HIS A 306 -6.52 -14.30 0.11
CA HIS A 306 -6.54 -14.13 1.57
C HIS A 306 -6.67 -15.46 2.31
N GLN A 307 -7.65 -16.28 1.93
CA GLN A 307 -7.90 -17.57 2.57
C GLN A 307 -6.69 -18.51 2.46
N ALA A 308 -5.93 -18.39 1.39
CA ALA A 308 -4.72 -19.17 1.14
C ALA A 308 -3.49 -18.65 1.94
N GLY A 309 -3.60 -17.51 2.63
CA GLY A 309 -2.57 -16.99 3.53
C GLY A 309 -1.53 -16.07 2.89
N TYR A 310 -1.77 -15.62 1.65
CA TYR A 310 -0.95 -14.56 1.06
C TYR A 310 -1.20 -13.23 1.77
N GLN A 311 -0.16 -12.43 1.92
CA GLN A 311 -0.16 -11.14 2.63
C GLN A 311 -0.13 -9.95 1.68
N LEU A 312 0.43 -10.12 0.48
CA LEU A 312 0.52 -9.07 -0.53
C LEU A 312 0.05 -9.61 -1.86
N ALA A 313 -0.52 -8.76 -2.71
CA ALA A 313 -0.67 -9.10 -4.11
C ALA A 313 -0.42 -7.90 -5.05
N PHE A 314 0.13 -8.19 -6.22
CA PHE A 314 0.62 -7.17 -7.16
C PHE A 314 -0.10 -7.21 -8.50
N THR A 315 -0.54 -6.04 -8.96
CA THR A 315 -1.13 -5.85 -10.29
C THR A 315 -0.05 -5.61 -11.36
N ALA A 316 -0.47 -5.35 -12.61
CA ALA A 316 0.41 -4.93 -13.70
C ALA A 316 0.37 -3.41 -13.97
N TYR A 317 -0.24 -2.63 -13.07
CA TYR A 317 -0.46 -1.19 -13.27
C TYR A 317 0.57 -0.33 -12.54
N GLY A 318 1.25 0.54 -13.30
CA GLY A 318 2.14 1.55 -12.73
C GLY A 318 1.33 2.74 -12.19
N ARG A 319 1.11 2.78 -10.87
CA ARG A 319 0.34 3.86 -10.23
C ARG A 319 1.18 4.85 -9.43
N GLY A 320 2.37 4.44 -8.98
CA GLY A 320 3.21 5.25 -8.12
C GLY A 320 4.10 4.40 -7.23
N PRO A 321 5.03 5.01 -6.47
CA PRO A 321 5.77 4.33 -5.42
C PRO A 321 4.88 4.05 -4.19
N LEU A 322 5.34 3.17 -3.30
CA LEU A 322 4.68 2.86 -2.04
C LEU A 322 5.36 3.59 -0.88
N PHE A 323 4.56 4.01 0.10
CA PHE A 323 5.02 4.38 1.44
C PHE A 323 4.19 3.61 2.48
N TYR A 324 4.65 3.55 3.73
CA TYR A 324 3.85 2.96 4.79
C TYR A 324 2.52 3.69 4.94
N ASN A 325 1.43 2.92 4.92
CA ASN A 325 0.05 3.42 4.96
C ASN A 325 -0.30 4.43 3.85
N TRP A 326 0.36 4.36 2.68
CA TRP A 326 0.02 5.22 1.53
C TRP A 326 0.33 4.47 0.23
N ILE A 327 -0.72 4.04 -0.48
CA ILE A 327 -0.62 3.26 -1.72
C ILE A 327 -1.38 4.00 -2.82
N PRO A 328 -0.72 4.40 -3.92
CA PRO A 328 -1.41 5.03 -5.05
C PRO A 328 -2.16 3.97 -5.86
N LEU A 329 -3.48 4.13 -6.00
CA LEU A 329 -4.35 3.19 -6.70
C LEU A 329 -5.16 3.89 -7.80
N GLY A 330 -5.42 3.16 -8.88
CA GLY A 330 -6.40 3.55 -9.89
C GLY A 330 -7.82 3.14 -9.48
N GLU A 331 -8.81 3.54 -10.28
CA GLU A 331 -10.23 3.30 -10.00
C GLU A 331 -10.58 1.80 -9.85
N GLN A 332 -9.93 0.92 -10.60
CA GLN A 332 -10.23 -0.52 -10.56
C GLN A 332 -9.70 -1.17 -9.29
N GLU A 333 -8.46 -0.84 -8.92
CA GLU A 333 -7.81 -1.30 -7.71
C GLU A 333 -8.53 -0.76 -6.46
N ALA A 334 -8.89 0.53 -6.46
CA ALA A 334 -9.60 1.18 -5.38
C ALA A 334 -10.96 0.52 -5.04
N LYS A 335 -11.67 0.01 -6.05
CA LYS A 335 -12.97 -0.67 -5.86
C LYS A 335 -12.86 -1.95 -5.05
N MET A 336 -11.67 -2.52 -4.91
CA MET A 336 -11.46 -3.74 -4.13
C MET A 336 -11.48 -3.46 -2.62
N ASN A 337 -11.30 -2.20 -2.20
CA ASN A 337 -11.19 -1.80 -0.79
C ASN A 337 -10.14 -2.61 -0.01
N ASP A 338 -9.07 -3.01 -0.69
CA ASP A 338 -8.00 -3.81 -0.11
C ASP A 338 -6.65 -3.48 -0.78
N PRO A 339 -6.03 -2.35 -0.39
CA PRO A 339 -4.83 -1.85 -1.06
C PRO A 339 -3.65 -2.84 -1.09
N LEU A 340 -3.54 -3.73 -0.09
CA LEU A 340 -2.44 -4.69 0.01
C LEU A 340 -2.56 -5.85 -0.98
N MET A 341 -3.76 -6.09 -1.53
CA MET A 341 -4.01 -7.11 -2.55
C MET A 341 -3.92 -6.59 -4.00
N VAL A 342 -3.68 -5.28 -4.19
CA VAL A 342 -3.65 -4.66 -5.51
C VAL A 342 -2.49 -3.67 -5.67
N LEU A 343 -1.32 -4.04 -5.12
CA LEU A 343 -0.13 -3.20 -5.16
C LEU A 343 0.29 -2.87 -6.61
N PRO A 344 0.62 -1.60 -6.90
CA PRO A 344 1.10 -1.20 -8.21
C PRO A 344 2.51 -1.70 -8.50
N ARG A 345 2.83 -1.85 -9.79
CA ARG A 345 4.18 -2.15 -10.27
C ARG A 345 4.50 -1.41 -11.55
N TYR A 346 5.74 -0.94 -11.65
CA TYR A 346 6.22 -0.30 -12.86
C TYR A 346 6.73 -1.32 -13.87
N TRP A 347 6.47 -1.06 -15.15
CA TRP A 347 7.09 -1.84 -16.23
C TRP A 347 8.56 -1.49 -16.35
N SER A 348 9.41 -2.52 -16.44
CA SER A 348 10.86 -2.39 -16.62
C SER A 348 11.26 -1.43 -17.73
N THR A 349 10.50 -1.35 -18.83
CA THR A 349 10.72 -0.42 -19.96
C THR A 349 10.71 1.07 -19.59
N SER A 350 10.22 1.42 -18.40
CA SER A 350 10.16 2.78 -17.88
C SER A 350 10.85 2.96 -16.54
N ALA A 351 11.59 1.94 -16.07
CA ALA A 351 12.12 1.84 -14.70
C ALA A 351 12.90 3.09 -14.27
N THR A 352 13.81 3.60 -15.09
CA THR A 352 14.66 4.75 -14.73
C THR A 352 13.86 6.02 -14.46
N VAL A 353 12.83 6.29 -15.27
CA VAL A 353 11.96 7.47 -15.10
C VAL A 353 11.13 7.34 -13.81
N ASN A 354 10.64 6.14 -13.51
CA ASN A 354 9.86 5.90 -12.31
C ASN A 354 10.72 5.97 -11.03
N LEU A 355 11.99 5.57 -11.11
CA LEU A 355 12.94 5.77 -10.00
C LEU A 355 13.17 7.27 -9.73
N ASP A 356 13.34 8.09 -10.76
CA ASP A 356 13.45 9.55 -10.62
C ASP A 356 12.18 10.16 -10.00
N GLU A 357 11.00 9.73 -10.48
CA GLU A 357 9.72 10.18 -9.95
C GLU A 357 9.56 9.79 -8.46
N ALA A 358 9.93 8.56 -8.10
CA ALA A 358 9.88 8.09 -6.72
C ALA A 358 10.78 8.91 -5.80
N VAL A 359 12.00 9.25 -6.22
CA VAL A 359 12.91 10.13 -5.46
C VAL A 359 12.32 11.54 -5.31
N ALA A 360 11.68 12.08 -6.36
CA ALA A 360 11.05 13.38 -6.29
C ALA A 360 9.83 13.40 -5.35
N ILE A 361 9.01 12.34 -5.34
CA ILE A 361 7.90 12.19 -4.41
C ILE A 361 8.42 11.98 -2.97
N GLN A 362 9.46 11.17 -2.80
CA GLN A 362 10.10 10.95 -1.50
C GLN A 362 10.53 12.28 -0.87
N LYS A 363 11.21 13.15 -1.63
CA LYS A 363 11.62 14.46 -1.10
C LYS A 363 10.43 15.27 -0.58
N LYS A 364 9.28 15.24 -1.27
CA LYS A 364 8.06 15.91 -0.80
C LYS A 364 7.51 15.28 0.46
N MET A 365 7.59 13.94 0.59
CA MET A 365 7.22 13.23 1.80
C MET A 365 8.14 13.61 2.97
N THR A 366 9.45 13.78 2.74
CA THR A 366 10.40 14.31 3.74
C THR A 366 9.97 15.71 4.19
N ASP A 367 9.78 16.65 3.25
CA ASP A 367 9.37 18.03 3.56
C ASP A 367 8.01 18.05 4.33
N PHE A 368 7.05 17.20 3.95
CA PHE A 368 5.77 17.05 4.66
C PHE A 368 5.95 16.48 6.07
N THR A 369 6.79 15.45 6.21
CA THR A 369 7.05 14.77 7.47
C THR A 369 7.69 15.72 8.48
N GLU A 370 8.66 16.53 8.05
CA GLU A 370 9.31 17.54 8.89
C GLU A 370 8.32 18.61 9.35
N LYS A 371 7.47 19.11 8.45
CA LYS A 371 6.47 20.14 8.75
C LYS A 371 5.42 19.67 9.77
N ASN A 372 4.98 18.42 9.68
CA ASN A 372 3.85 17.91 10.48
C ASN A 372 4.26 17.16 11.75
N ARG A 373 5.55 16.81 11.92
CA ARG A 373 6.04 16.01 13.06
C ARG A 373 5.55 16.51 14.42
N ALA A 374 5.73 17.79 14.73
CA ALA A 374 5.38 18.34 16.04
C ALA A 374 3.87 18.24 16.33
N GLU A 375 3.03 18.42 15.31
CA GLU A 375 1.58 18.28 15.46
C GLU A 375 1.15 16.82 15.63
N GLU A 376 1.72 15.90 14.85
CA GLU A 376 1.47 14.46 14.98
C GLU A 376 1.87 13.94 16.37
N TYR A 377 3.03 14.36 16.91
CA TYR A 377 3.46 14.00 18.27
C TYR A 377 2.51 14.57 19.33
N ARG A 378 2.08 15.83 19.19
CA ARG A 378 1.11 16.46 20.10
C ARG A 378 -0.23 15.73 20.07
N TRP A 379 -0.70 15.34 18.89
CA TRP A 379 -1.92 14.55 18.72
C TRP A 379 -1.78 13.20 19.42
N TYR A 380 -0.69 12.48 19.18
CA TYR A 380 -0.43 11.17 19.76
C TYR A 380 -0.40 11.22 21.30
N ALA A 381 0.35 12.18 21.87
CA ALA A 381 0.45 12.35 23.32
C ALA A 381 -0.91 12.68 23.99
N ALA A 382 -1.82 13.35 23.27
CA ALA A 382 -3.13 13.71 23.78
C ALA A 382 -4.17 12.57 23.70
N PHE A 383 -4.07 11.69 22.71
CA PHE A 383 -5.15 10.75 22.36
C PHE A 383 -4.77 9.27 22.37
N CYS A 384 -3.48 8.90 22.46
CA CYS A 384 -3.01 7.52 22.33
C CYS A 384 -2.41 6.95 23.61
N ALA A 385 -3.07 7.18 24.75
CA ALA A 385 -2.56 6.76 26.07
C ALA A 385 -2.36 5.23 26.21
N ASP A 386 -3.08 4.43 25.42
CA ASP A 386 -2.98 2.96 25.44
C ASP A 386 -1.82 2.41 24.59
N TYR A 387 -1.10 3.26 23.85
CA TYR A 387 0.04 2.87 23.02
C TYR A 387 1.39 3.23 23.68
N PRO A 388 2.50 2.56 23.30
CA PRO A 388 3.83 2.91 23.80
C PRO A 388 4.17 4.40 23.57
N PRO A 389 4.84 5.08 24.51
CA PRO A 389 5.20 6.48 24.33
C PRO A 389 6.19 6.63 23.18
N LEU A 390 6.01 7.68 22.37
CA LEU A 390 6.99 8.07 21.37
C LEU A 390 8.13 8.84 22.03
N ILE A 391 9.38 8.49 21.73
CA ILE A 391 10.55 9.21 22.22
C ILE A 391 10.64 10.53 21.45
N ASN A 392 10.27 11.63 22.11
CA ASN A 392 10.36 12.95 21.53
C ASN A 392 11.77 13.53 21.74
N TYR A 393 12.63 13.43 20.73
CA TYR A 393 13.99 13.98 20.78
C TYR A 393 14.04 15.53 20.92
N PHE A 394 12.91 16.23 20.81
CA PHE A 394 12.86 17.68 21.01
C PHE A 394 12.89 18.10 22.50
N GLU A 395 12.67 17.20 23.46
CA GLU A 395 12.77 17.56 24.88
C GLU A 395 14.23 17.61 25.38
N GLU A 396 15.21 17.03 24.68
CA GLU A 396 16.62 17.12 25.08
C GLU A 396 17.26 18.50 24.79
N GLU A 397 16.74 19.27 23.83
CA GLU A 397 17.22 20.63 23.56
C GLU A 397 16.67 21.68 24.54
N PHE A 398 15.56 21.41 25.23
CA PHE A 398 14.95 22.35 26.20
C PHE A 398 15.27 22.05 27.67
N ILE A 399 16.01 20.97 27.96
CA ILE A 399 16.45 20.63 29.33
C ILE A 399 17.90 21.08 29.60
N ASN A 400 18.61 21.62 28.60
CA ASN A 400 20.01 22.07 28.70
C ASN A 400 20.24 23.59 28.55
N GLU A 401 19.19 24.42 28.67
CA GLU A 401 19.31 25.88 28.91
C GLU A 401 18.73 26.25 30.28
#